data_AF-A0A1H6E1V4-F1
#
_entry.id   AF-A0A1H6E1V4-F1
#
_cell.length_a   1.000
_cell.length_b   1.000
_cell.length_c   1.000
_cell.angle_alpha   90.00
_cell.angle_beta   90.00
_cell.angle_gamma   90.00
#
_symmetry.space_group_name_H-M   'P 1'
#
loop_
_entity.id
_entity.type
_entity.pdbx_description
1 polymer ?
#
loop_
_entity_poly.entity_id
_entity_poly.type
_entity_poly.pdbx_seq_one_letter_code
_entity_poly.pdbx_strand_id
1 'polypeptide(L)'
;MGLPDKDRLENLCQTDMEAIEAEISDIRGAIKQVHAAMGAKTWVGGPADKWATDFNGRMGALSRLFGTFPDEEQRLIAKAQASQDAKDRKARGAA
;
A
#
# COMPACT_ATOMS: atom_id res chain seq x y z
N MET A 1 24.10 -18.23 -14.16
CA MET A 1 22.93 -18.91 -13.57
C MET A 1 21.91 -17.83 -13.25
N GLY A 2 20.80 -17.77 -13.98
CA GLY A 2 19.73 -16.81 -13.71
C GLY A 2 18.85 -17.31 -12.57
N LEU A 3 18.43 -16.41 -11.68
CA LEU A 3 17.45 -16.71 -10.64
C LEU A 3 16.18 -17.33 -11.28
N PRO A 4 15.59 -18.37 -10.66
CA PRO A 4 14.32 -18.92 -11.10
C PRO A 4 13.27 -17.82 -11.26
N ASP A 5 12.43 -17.86 -12.30
CA ASP A 5 11.43 -16.81 -12.57
C ASP A 5 10.46 -16.57 -11.39
N LYS A 6 10.26 -17.56 -10.50
CA LYS A 6 9.52 -17.40 -9.25
C LYS A 6 10.16 -16.38 -8.31
N ASP A 7 11.45 -16.53 -8.04
CA ASP A 7 12.21 -15.64 -7.15
C ASP A 7 12.24 -14.21 -7.71
N ARG A 8 12.19 -14.06 -9.04
CA ARG A 8 12.14 -12.74 -9.68
C ARG A 8 10.79 -12.05 -9.51
N LEU A 9 9.67 -12.77 -9.63
CA LEU A 9 8.33 -12.21 -9.45
C LEU A 9 8.05 -11.85 -7.98
N GLU A 10 8.51 -12.69 -7.07
CA GLU A 10 8.39 -12.44 -5.62
C GLU A 10 9.18 -11.19 -5.22
N ASN A 11 10.43 -11.05 -5.69
CA ASN A 11 11.24 -9.85 -5.44
C ASN A 11 10.64 -8.58 -6.06
N LEU A 12 10.05 -8.65 -7.26
CA LEU A 12 9.38 -7.50 -7.88
C LEU A 12 8.15 -7.06 -7.09
N CYS A 13 7.31 -8.03 -6.68
CA CYS A 13 6.13 -7.73 -5.87
C CYS A 13 6.52 -7.10 -4.53
N GLN A 14 7.55 -7.63 -3.88
CA GLN A 14 8.06 -7.07 -2.63
C GLN A 14 8.63 -5.66 -2.81
N THR A 15 9.38 -5.42 -3.89
CA THR A 15 9.93 -4.09 -4.22
C THR A 15 8.83 -3.07 -4.47
N ASP A 16 7.79 -3.44 -5.24
CA ASP A 16 6.65 -2.56 -5.52
C ASP A 16 5.89 -2.21 -4.23
N MET A 17 5.81 -3.16 -3.29
CA MET A 17 5.13 -2.96 -2.01
C MET A 17 5.93 -2.09 -1.05
N GLU A 18 7.26 -2.24 -1.00
CA GLU A 18 8.15 -1.31 -0.29
C GLU A 18 8.02 0.13 -0.83
N ALA A 19 7.88 0.29 -2.15
CA ALA A 19 7.64 1.60 -2.77
C ALA A 19 6.28 2.19 -2.35
N ILE A 20 5.21 1.36 -2.34
CA ILE A 20 3.90 1.77 -1.86
C ILE A 20 3.95 2.18 -0.38
N GLU A 21 4.65 1.44 0.48
CA GLU A 21 4.82 1.79 1.90
C GLU A 21 5.55 3.12 2.08
N ALA A 22 6.57 3.39 1.27
CA ALA A 22 7.28 4.66 1.28
C ALA A 22 6.35 5.83 0.91
N GLU A 23 5.58 5.70 -0.18
CA GLU A 23 4.61 6.73 -0.57
C GLU A 23 3.53 6.95 0.51
N ILE A 24 3.06 5.88 1.16
CA ILE A 24 2.12 5.95 2.27
C ILE A 24 2.72 6.75 3.44
N SER A 25 3.99 6.50 3.77
CA SER A 25 4.71 7.21 4.81
C SER A 25 4.81 8.70 4.49
N ASP A 26 5.14 9.06 3.25
CA ASP A 26 5.24 10.43 2.78
C ASP A 26 3.89 11.15 2.84
N ILE A 27 2.82 10.51 2.38
CA ILE A 27 1.44 11.00 2.48
C ILE A 27 1.09 11.29 3.94
N ARG A 28 1.38 10.35 4.86
CA ARG A 28 1.16 10.53 6.31
C ARG A 28 2.00 11.69 6.87
N GLY A 29 3.23 11.86 6.38
CA GLY A 29 4.12 12.95 6.76
C GLY A 29 3.56 14.32 6.34
N ALA A 30 3.17 14.48 5.08
CA ALA A 30 2.57 15.71 4.55
C ALA A 30 1.29 16.09 5.32
N ILE A 31 0.46 15.11 5.64
CA ILE A 31 -0.78 15.30 6.41
C ILE A 31 -0.51 15.82 7.82
N LYS A 32 0.52 15.29 8.52
CA LYS A 32 0.93 15.82 9.83
C LYS A 32 1.36 17.28 9.74
N GLN A 33 2.05 17.67 8.67
CA GLN A 33 2.45 19.06 8.45
C GLN A 33 1.24 19.97 8.23
N VAL A 34 0.25 19.54 7.44
CA VAL A 34 -1.02 20.29 7.27
C VAL A 34 -1.73 20.47 8.61
N HIS A 35 -1.85 19.41 9.41
CA HIS A 35 -2.46 19.50 10.73
C HIS A 35 -1.69 20.46 11.65
N ALA A 36 -0.35 20.42 11.65
CA ALA A 36 0.47 21.33 12.43
C ALA A 36 0.31 22.80 12.00
N ALA A 37 0.23 23.06 10.69
CA ALA A 37 0.00 24.40 10.15
C ALA A 37 -1.40 24.94 10.50
N MET A 38 -2.41 24.08 10.46
CA MET A 38 -3.81 24.43 10.77
C MET A 38 -4.08 24.55 12.27
N GLY A 39 -3.30 23.85 13.10
CA GLY A 39 -3.30 23.99 14.57
C GLY A 39 -2.65 25.27 15.08
N ALA A 40 -2.21 26.18 14.19
CA ALA A 40 -1.88 27.54 14.57
C ALA A 40 -3.10 28.16 15.29
N LYS A 41 -2.86 28.74 16.48
CA LYS A 41 -3.89 29.30 17.40
C LYS A 41 -4.85 30.33 16.77
N THR A 42 -4.68 30.65 15.51
CA THR A 42 -5.43 31.62 14.72
C THR A 42 -6.67 31.05 14.04
N TRP A 43 -6.79 29.72 13.90
CA TRP A 43 -7.97 29.11 13.27
C TRP A 43 -8.82 28.33 14.27
N VAL A 44 -9.94 28.94 14.68
CA VAL A 44 -10.86 28.41 15.70
C VAL A 44 -12.32 28.64 15.31
N GLY A 45 -13.23 27.85 15.89
CA GLY A 45 -14.67 27.94 15.68
C GLY A 45 -15.23 26.83 14.77
N GLY A 46 -16.56 26.82 14.60
CA GLY A 46 -17.27 25.71 13.93
C GLY A 46 -16.72 25.27 12.56
N PRO A 47 -16.25 26.16 11.67
CA PRO A 47 -15.60 25.76 10.42
C PRO A 47 -14.28 24.97 10.63
N ALA A 48 -13.47 25.35 11.64
CA ALA A 48 -12.25 24.63 11.99
C ALA A 48 -12.58 23.25 12.56
N ASP A 49 -13.59 23.15 13.41
CA ASP A 49 -14.06 21.88 13.99
C ASP A 49 -14.59 20.93 12.90
N LYS A 50 -15.36 21.45 11.95
CA LYS A 50 -15.86 20.69 10.81
C LYS A 50 -14.72 20.17 9.94
N TRP A 51 -13.77 21.02 9.59
CA TRP A 51 -12.61 20.58 8.83
C TRP A 51 -11.79 19.53 9.58
N ALA A 52 -11.56 19.70 10.89
CA ALA A 52 -10.81 18.73 11.68
C ALA A 52 -11.53 17.37 11.69
N THR A 53 -12.86 17.38 11.79
CA THR A 53 -13.70 16.18 11.69
C THR A 53 -13.57 15.51 10.33
N ASP A 54 -13.74 16.27 9.24
CA ASP A 54 -13.65 15.75 7.87
C ASP A 54 -12.25 15.21 7.56
N PHE A 55 -11.21 15.93 8.01
CA PHE A 55 -9.81 15.54 7.88
C PHE A 55 -9.53 14.22 8.61
N ASN A 56 -9.92 14.11 9.88
CA ASN A 56 -9.75 12.89 10.67
C ASN A 56 -10.52 11.72 10.06
N GLY A 57 -11.72 11.95 9.52
CA GLY A 57 -12.51 10.95 8.81
C GLY A 57 -11.80 10.41 7.57
N ARG A 58 -11.29 11.31 6.71
CA ARG A 58 -10.51 10.94 5.52
C ARG A 58 -9.23 10.19 5.89
N MET A 59 -8.55 10.61 6.95
CA MET A 59 -7.34 9.93 7.45
C MET A 59 -7.61 8.54 8.01
N GLY A 60 -8.75 8.36 8.68
CA GLY A 60 -9.21 7.05 9.11
C GLY A 60 -9.47 6.12 7.92
N ALA A 61 -10.12 6.61 6.86
CA ALA A 61 -10.38 5.83 5.66
C ALA A 61 -9.09 5.42 4.93
N LEU A 62 -8.16 6.36 4.75
CA LEU A 62 -6.82 6.10 4.18
C LEU A 62 -6.05 5.06 5.00
N SER A 63 -6.04 5.18 6.33
CA SER A 63 -5.34 4.22 7.19
C SER A 63 -5.93 2.81 7.09
N ARG A 64 -7.25 2.68 6.95
CA ARG A 64 -7.90 1.39 6.72
C ARG A 64 -7.54 0.80 5.36
N LEU A 65 -7.56 1.60 4.30
CA LEU A 65 -7.12 1.17 2.97
C LEU A 65 -5.68 0.65 3.03
N PHE A 66 -4.80 1.39 3.71
CA PHE A 66 -3.42 0.98 3.88
C PHE A 66 -3.25 -0.29 4.71
N GLY A 67 -4.11 -0.52 5.70
CA GLY A 67 -4.14 -1.78 6.45
C GLY A 67 -4.56 -3.00 5.64
N THR A 68 -5.24 -2.82 4.49
CA THR A 68 -5.68 -3.94 3.64
C THR A 68 -4.65 -4.37 2.60
N PHE A 69 -3.63 -3.55 2.33
CA PHE A 69 -2.63 -3.85 1.31
C PHE A 69 -1.76 -5.08 1.61
N PRO A 70 -1.30 -5.34 2.85
CA PRO A 70 -0.50 -6.54 3.14
C PRO A 70 -1.26 -7.86 2.88
N ASP A 71 -2.54 -7.91 3.22
CA ASP A 71 -3.37 -9.10 2.99
C ASP A 71 -3.61 -9.31 1.48
N GLU A 72 -3.82 -8.21 0.73
CA GLU A 72 -4.00 -8.25 -0.71
C GLU A 72 -2.70 -8.59 -1.45
N GLU A 73 -1.55 -8.12 -0.97
CA GLU A 73 -0.22 -8.50 -1.46
C GLU A 73 -0.02 -10.01 -1.36
N GLN A 74 -0.22 -10.60 -0.17
CA GLN A 74 -0.08 -12.05 0.00
C GLN A 74 -0.99 -12.84 -0.94
N ARG A 75 -2.22 -12.33 -1.16
CA ARG A 75 -3.16 -12.92 -2.11
C ARG A 75 -2.66 -12.86 -3.55
N LEU A 76 -2.08 -11.73 -3.96
CA LEU A 76 -1.54 -11.54 -5.30
C LEU A 76 -0.29 -12.37 -5.55
N ILE A 77 0.63 -12.47 -4.58
CA ILE A 77 1.82 -13.33 -4.63
C ILE A 77 1.40 -14.79 -4.78
N ALA A 78 0.49 -15.27 -3.92
CA ALA A 78 0.00 -16.65 -3.98
C ALA A 78 -0.66 -16.96 -5.33
N LYS A 79 -1.43 -16.02 -5.88
CA LYS A 79 -2.06 -16.16 -7.20
C LYS A 79 -1.02 -16.20 -8.33
N ALA A 80 0.01 -15.35 -8.27
CA ALA A 80 1.11 -15.35 -9.24
C ALA A 80 1.89 -16.67 -9.20
N GLN A 81 2.24 -17.15 -8.01
CA GLN A 81 2.92 -18.44 -7.81
C GLN A 81 2.10 -19.61 -8.37
N ALA A 82 0.80 -19.67 -8.08
CA ALA A 82 -0.10 -20.71 -8.60
C ALA A 82 -0.20 -20.67 -10.14
N SER A 83 -0.26 -19.49 -10.74
CA SER A 83 -0.26 -19.31 -12.19
C SER A 83 1.07 -19.75 -12.82
N GLN A 84 2.19 -19.48 -12.16
CA GLN A 84 3.52 -19.93 -12.60
C GLN A 84 3.58 -21.47 -12.58
N ASP A 85 3.16 -22.09 -11.48
CA ASP A 85 3.15 -23.55 -11.33
C ASP A 85 2.26 -24.26 -12.35
N ALA A 86 1.14 -23.64 -12.74
CA ALA A 86 0.28 -24.17 -13.78
C ALA A 86 0.96 -24.12 -15.17
N LYS A 87 1.67 -23.03 -15.47
CA LYS A 87 2.44 -22.88 -16.72
C LYS A 87 3.61 -23.88 -16.75
N ASP A 88 4.35 -24.02 -15.66
CA ASP A 88 5.49 -24.93 -15.55
C ASP A 88 5.06 -26.39 -15.69
N ARG A 89 3.95 -26.79 -15.06
CA ARG A 89 3.37 -28.14 -15.25
C ARG A 89 2.98 -28.39 -16.70
N LYS A 90 2.37 -27.41 -17.36
CA LYS A 90 2.00 -27.52 -18.79
C LYS A 90 3.25 -27.66 -19.68
N ALA A 91 4.32 -26.93 -19.37
CA ALA A 91 5.57 -27.02 -20.11
C ALA A 91 6.28 -28.38 -19.90
N ARG A 92 6.27 -28.93 -18.68
CA ARG A 92 6.91 -30.22 -18.36
C ARG A 92 6.15 -31.44 -18.87
N GLY A 93 4.82 -31.35 -19.01
CA GLY A 93 4.00 -32.44 -19.59
C GLY A 93 3.93 -32.44 -21.12
N ALA A 94 4.53 -31.45 -21.78
CA ALA A 94 4.57 -31.31 -23.24
C ALA A 94 5.90 -31.78 -23.87
N ALA A 95 6.79 -32.39 -23.06
CA ALA A 95 8.02 -33.06 -23.49
C ALA A 95 7.85 -34.58 -23.35
#